data_AF-R1F7S4-F1
#
_entry.id   AF-R1F7S4-F1
#
_cell.length_a   1.000
_cell.length_b   1.000
_cell.length_c   1.000
_cell.angle_alpha   90.00
_cell.angle_beta   90.00
_cell.angle_gamma   90.00
#
_symmetry.space_group_name_H-M   'P 1'
#
loop_
_entity.id
_entity.type
_entity.pdbx_description
1 polymer ?
#
loop_
_entity_poly.entity_id
_entity_poly.type
_entity_poly.pdbx_seq_one_letter_code
_entity_poly.pdbx_strand_id
1 'polypeptide(L)'
;MTLYPGRWRGVILLLLLACLGGCGVSPDAYRGQGPDWDLAHFFNGKLVAHGLVTDRSGEVTSRFRVEMVGRWQDGKGELFEQFHFDDGRQQTRTWHLAKGADGHWRGTASDVVGEAIGKTEGFALNWRYQLDLALPDGDVVRVSFDDWMYLLDEDRLINRAEISKFGIHLGEVILYIERLRASPPATPGNGSNKETH
;
A
#
# COMPACT_ATOMS: atom_id res chain seq x y z
N MET A 1 -0.13 21.83 -60.15
CA MET A 1 -0.25 20.72 -59.18
C MET A 1 0.29 21.20 -57.84
N THR A 2 -0.57 21.74 -56.98
CA THR A 2 -0.22 22.18 -55.62
C THR A 2 -0.34 20.98 -54.67
N LEU A 3 0.80 20.37 -54.35
CA LEU A 3 0.88 19.33 -53.33
C LEU A 3 0.67 19.96 -51.96
N TYR A 4 -0.44 19.61 -51.28
CA TYR A 4 -0.73 19.99 -49.90
C TYR A 4 0.18 19.19 -48.93
N PRO A 5 1.22 19.78 -48.29
CA PRO A 5 2.11 19.05 -47.41
C PRO A 5 1.57 18.92 -45.96
N GLY A 6 0.36 19.43 -45.70
CA GLY A 6 -0.20 19.55 -44.35
C GLY A 6 -0.97 18.33 -43.82
N ARG A 7 -1.44 17.42 -44.68
CA ARG A 7 -2.33 16.30 -44.27
C ARG A 7 -1.60 15.13 -43.62
N TRP A 8 -0.30 14.96 -43.88
CA TRP A 8 0.47 13.83 -43.35
C TRP A 8 1.04 14.10 -41.95
N ARG A 9 1.35 15.37 -41.64
CA ARG A 9 1.84 15.78 -40.30
C ARG A 9 0.81 15.54 -39.20
N GLY A 10 -0.48 15.78 -39.48
CA GLY A 10 -1.56 15.53 -38.51
C GLY A 10 -1.79 14.04 -38.24
N VAL A 11 -1.64 13.18 -39.26
CA VAL A 11 -1.79 11.72 -39.12
C VAL A 11 -0.63 11.11 -38.33
N ILE A 12 0.60 11.61 -38.52
CA ILE A 12 1.77 11.17 -37.76
C ILE A 12 1.66 11.58 -36.28
N LEU A 13 1.14 12.78 -35.98
CA LEU A 13 0.91 13.22 -34.60
C LEU A 13 -0.20 12.42 -33.89
N LEU A 14 -1.26 12.03 -34.62
CA LEU A 14 -2.33 11.18 -34.09
C LEU A 14 -1.85 9.74 -33.81
N LEU A 15 -0.98 9.20 -34.67
CA LEU A 15 -0.37 7.87 -34.50
C LEU A 15 0.66 7.85 -33.36
N LEU A 16 1.41 8.94 -33.14
CA LEU A 16 2.32 9.07 -31.99
C LEU A 16 1.56 9.17 -30.65
N LEU A 17 0.39 9.81 -30.62
CA LEU A 17 -0.49 9.80 -29.43
C LEU A 17 -1.09 8.41 -29.15
N ALA A 18 -1.34 7.60 -30.20
CA ALA A 18 -1.90 6.25 -30.04
C ALA A 18 -0.90 5.22 -29.51
N CYS A 19 0.41 5.50 -29.55
CA CYS A 19 1.46 4.62 -29.05
C CYS A 19 1.86 4.88 -27.58
N LEU A 20 1.23 5.83 -26.88
CA LEU A 20 1.43 6.06 -25.44
C LEU A 20 0.61 5.07 -24.59
N GLY A 21 0.50 3.81 -25.02
CA GLY A 21 0.01 2.73 -24.19
C GLY A 21 1.04 2.46 -23.10
N GLY A 22 0.91 3.16 -21.97
CA GLY A 22 1.72 2.90 -20.78
C GLY A 22 1.54 1.45 -20.35
N CYS A 23 2.58 0.64 -20.51
CA CYS A 23 2.59 -0.73 -20.02
C CYS A 23 2.82 -0.66 -18.51
N GLY A 24 1.74 -0.64 -17.73
CA GLY A 24 1.83 -0.82 -16.29
C GLY A 24 2.46 -2.18 -15.95
N VAL A 25 3.21 -2.24 -14.86
CA VAL A 25 3.75 -3.52 -14.37
C VAL A 25 2.59 -4.41 -13.92
N SER A 26 2.57 -5.67 -14.34
CA SER A 26 1.62 -6.68 -13.82
C SER A 26 2.29 -7.46 -12.69
N PRO A 27 1.54 -7.91 -11.65
CA PRO A 27 2.08 -8.81 -10.63
C PRO A 27 2.77 -10.04 -11.22
N ASP A 28 2.30 -10.52 -12.37
CA ASP A 28 2.87 -11.68 -13.07
C ASP A 28 4.37 -11.53 -13.42
N ALA A 29 4.88 -10.30 -13.48
CA ALA A 29 6.29 -10.02 -13.70
C ALA A 29 7.20 -10.57 -12.58
N TYR A 30 6.66 -10.78 -11.38
CA TYR A 30 7.38 -11.27 -10.21
C TYR A 30 7.20 -12.76 -9.94
N ARG A 31 6.52 -13.48 -10.85
CA ARG A 31 6.30 -14.92 -10.70
C ARG A 31 7.63 -15.66 -10.56
N GLY A 32 7.72 -16.51 -9.53
CA GLY A 32 8.91 -17.31 -9.23
C GLY A 32 10.06 -16.53 -8.59
N GLN A 33 9.84 -15.26 -8.22
CA GLN A 33 10.80 -14.46 -7.46
C GLN A 33 10.39 -14.44 -5.99
N GLY A 34 11.23 -15.00 -5.13
CA GLY A 34 11.00 -14.99 -3.69
C GLY A 34 11.36 -13.64 -3.03
N PRO A 35 11.04 -13.47 -1.73
CA PRO A 35 10.34 -14.42 -0.86
C PRO A 35 8.88 -14.66 -1.28
N ASP A 36 8.36 -15.88 -1.03
CA ASP A 36 6.94 -16.16 -1.22
C ASP A 36 6.13 -15.36 -0.21
N TRP A 37 5.21 -14.52 -0.69
CA TRP A 37 4.46 -13.65 0.20
C TRP A 37 3.17 -14.31 0.74
N ASP A 38 3.18 -14.60 2.03
CA ASP A 38 1.97 -14.84 2.83
C ASP A 38 1.49 -13.55 3.52
N LEU A 39 0.46 -12.92 2.94
CA LEU A 39 -0.16 -11.70 3.46
C LEU A 39 -0.70 -11.88 4.88
N ALA A 40 -1.36 -13.01 5.15
CA ALA A 40 -1.95 -13.29 6.45
C ALA A 40 -0.87 -13.41 7.52
N HIS A 41 0.24 -14.08 7.20
CA HIS A 41 1.37 -14.20 8.11
C HIS A 41 2.03 -12.84 8.39
N PHE A 42 2.29 -12.03 7.37
CA PHE A 42 2.97 -10.75 7.54
C PHE A 42 2.19 -9.78 8.43
N PHE A 43 0.88 -9.61 8.16
CA PHE A 43 0.07 -8.64 8.87
C PHE A 43 -0.50 -9.15 10.20
N ASN A 44 -0.31 -10.42 10.58
CA ASN A 44 -0.82 -10.93 11.87
C ASN A 44 0.09 -10.52 13.03
N GLY A 45 -0.45 -9.77 13.99
CA GLY A 45 0.28 -9.25 15.15
C GLY A 45 0.42 -7.73 15.14
N LYS A 46 1.43 -7.22 15.84
CA LYS A 46 1.69 -5.77 15.94
C LYS A 46 2.66 -5.34 14.86
N LEU A 47 2.36 -4.25 14.17
CA LEU A 47 3.25 -3.62 13.20
C LEU A 47 3.33 -2.12 13.46
N VAL A 48 4.39 -1.51 12.95
CA VAL A 48 4.53 -0.07 12.84
C VAL A 48 4.86 0.28 11.41
N ALA A 49 4.32 1.40 10.93
CA ALA A 49 4.72 1.97 9.66
C ALA A 49 5.13 3.42 9.78
N HIS A 50 6.03 3.84 8.89
CA HIS A 50 6.46 5.23 8.74
C HIS A 50 6.37 5.60 7.27
N GLY A 51 5.71 6.71 6.97
CA GLY A 51 5.46 7.09 5.60
C GLY A 51 5.35 8.58 5.35
N LEU A 52 5.23 8.90 4.08
CA LEU A 52 5.04 10.25 3.56
C LEU A 52 4.01 10.25 2.43
N VAL A 53 3.40 11.41 2.22
CA VAL A 53 2.51 11.69 1.09
C VAL A 53 3.20 12.72 0.21
N THR A 54 3.29 12.46 -1.09
CA THR A 54 3.72 13.44 -2.08
C THR A 54 2.56 13.93 -2.92
N ASP A 55 2.64 15.17 -3.39
CA ASP A 55 1.75 15.64 -4.45
C ASP A 55 2.26 15.22 -5.85
N ARG A 56 1.52 15.59 -6.89
CA ARG A 56 1.87 15.32 -8.30
C ARG A 56 3.21 15.92 -8.76
N SER A 57 3.79 16.87 -8.02
CA SER A 57 5.10 17.45 -8.31
C SER A 57 6.24 16.68 -7.64
N GLY A 58 5.91 15.75 -6.73
CA GLY A 58 6.85 15.03 -5.88
C GLY A 58 7.17 15.77 -4.57
N GLU A 59 6.52 16.90 -4.29
CA GLU A 59 6.71 17.62 -3.03
C GLU A 59 6.07 16.81 -1.89
N VAL A 60 6.82 16.65 -0.78
CA VAL A 60 6.30 15.99 0.43
C VAL A 60 5.32 16.94 1.12
N THR A 61 4.06 16.54 1.17
CA THR A 61 2.97 17.34 1.77
C THR A 61 2.59 16.89 3.17
N SER A 62 2.91 15.66 3.55
CA SER A 62 2.66 15.15 4.90
C SER A 62 3.59 13.97 5.22
N ARG A 63 3.86 13.78 6.51
CA ARG A 63 4.55 12.61 7.06
C ARG A 63 3.68 11.99 8.14
N PHE A 64 3.73 10.68 8.28
CA PHE A 64 2.90 9.98 9.25
C PHE A 64 3.57 8.73 9.81
N ARG A 65 3.08 8.33 10.97
CA ARG A 65 3.33 7.02 11.58
C ARG A 65 2.01 6.28 11.70
N VAL A 66 2.04 4.97 11.48
CA VAL A 66 0.87 4.09 11.67
C VAL A 66 1.19 3.04 12.72
N GLU A 67 0.33 2.88 13.71
CA GLU A 67 0.30 1.70 14.56
C GLU A 67 -0.71 0.72 14.01
N MET A 68 -0.33 -0.55 13.88
CA MET A 68 -1.18 -1.56 13.26
C MET A 68 -1.29 -2.77 14.16
N VAL A 69 -2.50 -3.35 14.23
CA VAL A 69 -2.76 -4.61 14.93
C VAL A 69 -3.62 -5.47 14.03
N GLY A 70 -3.02 -6.53 13.51
CA GLY A 70 -3.70 -7.54 12.73
C GLY A 70 -4.08 -8.77 13.54
N ARG A 71 -5.22 -9.35 13.20
CA ARG A 71 -5.73 -10.59 13.77
C ARG A 71 -6.28 -11.45 12.65
N TRP A 72 -5.81 -12.69 12.55
CA TRP A 72 -6.30 -13.66 11.56
C TRP A 72 -6.97 -14.86 12.22
N GLN A 73 -8.14 -15.23 11.71
CA GLN A 73 -8.89 -16.42 12.12
C GLN A 73 -9.63 -17.00 10.91
N ASP A 74 -9.53 -18.32 10.70
CA ASP A 74 -10.29 -19.05 9.67
C ASP A 74 -10.22 -18.43 8.25
N GLY A 75 -9.03 -17.96 7.86
CA GLY A 75 -8.80 -17.34 6.55
C GLY A 75 -9.31 -15.91 6.40
N LYS A 76 -9.82 -15.30 7.49
CA LYS A 76 -10.26 -13.91 7.56
C LYS A 76 -9.32 -13.11 8.44
N GLY A 77 -8.97 -11.91 8.00
CA GLY A 77 -8.13 -10.96 8.71
C GLY A 77 -8.89 -9.72 9.12
N GLU A 78 -8.62 -9.20 10.30
CA GLU A 78 -8.95 -7.84 10.73
C GLU A 78 -7.63 -7.11 10.95
N LEU A 79 -7.41 -5.99 10.26
CA LEU A 79 -6.22 -5.16 10.41
C LEU A 79 -6.65 -3.75 10.83
N PHE A 80 -6.49 -3.47 12.12
CA PHE A 80 -6.69 -2.14 12.67
C PHE A 80 -5.46 -1.28 12.44
N GLU A 81 -5.67 -0.05 11.98
CA GLU A 81 -4.65 0.94 11.67
C GLU A 81 -4.97 2.26 12.40
N GLN A 82 -4.00 2.82 13.11
CA GLN A 82 -4.07 4.13 13.75
C GLN A 82 -2.97 5.02 13.18
N PHE A 83 -3.38 6.02 12.40
CA PHE A 83 -2.52 7.00 11.77
C PHE A 83 -2.28 8.19 12.72
N HIS A 84 -1.04 8.66 12.73
CA HIS A 84 -0.59 9.88 13.40
C HIS A 84 0.17 10.73 12.39
N PHE A 85 -0.42 11.86 12.00
CA PHE A 85 0.16 12.78 11.03
C PHE A 85 1.04 13.83 11.71
N ASP A 86 1.97 14.40 10.97
CA ASP A 86 2.91 15.41 11.47
C ASP A 86 2.27 16.77 11.78
N ASP A 87 1.06 17.02 11.28
CA ASP A 87 0.20 18.15 11.63
C ASP A 87 -0.65 17.91 12.91
N GLY A 88 -0.50 16.74 13.54
CA GLY A 88 -1.22 16.35 14.75
C GLY A 88 -2.57 15.66 14.51
N ARG A 89 -3.04 15.55 13.26
CA ARG A 89 -4.25 14.77 12.96
C ARG A 89 -4.07 13.29 13.29
N GLN A 90 -5.18 12.66 13.63
CA GLN A 90 -5.25 11.22 13.84
C GLN A 90 -6.43 10.65 13.04
N GLN A 91 -6.22 9.47 12.48
CA GLN A 91 -7.24 8.76 11.71
C GLN A 91 -7.13 7.28 12.02
N THR A 92 -8.25 6.57 12.00
CA THR A 92 -8.26 5.11 12.08
C THR A 92 -8.84 4.49 10.83
N ARG A 93 -8.40 3.28 10.52
CA ARG A 93 -9.02 2.40 9.54
C ARG A 93 -9.01 0.97 10.07
N THR A 94 -10.00 0.19 9.69
CA THR A 94 -10.03 -1.24 10.00
C THR A 94 -10.38 -2.01 8.74
N TRP A 95 -9.39 -2.72 8.21
CA TRP A 95 -9.57 -3.59 7.07
C TRP A 95 -10.10 -4.95 7.50
N HIS A 96 -11.09 -5.43 6.77
CA HIS A 96 -11.55 -6.82 6.83
C HIS A 96 -11.10 -7.52 5.56
N LEU A 97 -10.21 -8.51 5.69
CA LEU A 97 -9.48 -9.12 4.59
C LEU A 97 -9.86 -10.60 4.46
N ALA A 98 -10.01 -11.09 3.24
CA ALA A 98 -10.20 -12.51 2.97
C ALA A 98 -9.63 -12.89 1.60
N LYS A 99 -9.17 -14.13 1.46
CA LYS A 99 -8.76 -14.68 0.17
C LYS A 99 -9.97 -15.32 -0.52
N GLY A 100 -10.26 -14.92 -1.74
CA GLY A 100 -11.35 -15.52 -2.52
C GLY A 100 -10.95 -16.83 -3.19
N ALA A 101 -11.95 -17.52 -3.74
CA ALA A 101 -11.78 -18.78 -4.44
C ALA A 101 -10.95 -18.66 -5.74
N ASP A 102 -10.87 -17.47 -6.31
CA ASP A 102 -10.02 -17.11 -7.45
C ASP A 102 -8.55 -16.86 -7.06
N GLY A 103 -8.21 -16.98 -5.77
CA GLY A 103 -6.87 -16.74 -5.25
C GLY A 103 -6.57 -15.26 -5.01
N HIS A 104 -7.47 -14.35 -5.39
CA HIS A 104 -7.31 -12.92 -5.15
C HIS A 104 -7.72 -12.56 -3.72
N TRP A 105 -6.99 -11.62 -3.12
CA TRP A 105 -7.37 -11.03 -1.85
C TRP A 105 -8.48 -10.00 -2.05
N ARG A 106 -9.39 -9.93 -1.08
CA ARG A 106 -10.47 -8.94 -1.01
C ARG A 106 -10.41 -8.22 0.32
N GLY A 107 -10.73 -6.92 0.30
CA GLY A 107 -10.70 -6.10 1.49
C GLY A 107 -11.85 -5.10 1.55
N THR A 108 -12.40 -4.87 2.74
CA THR A 108 -13.36 -3.80 2.99
C THR A 108 -12.94 -2.98 4.20
N ALA A 109 -13.33 -1.71 4.19
CA ALA A 109 -13.21 -0.78 5.31
C ALA A 109 -14.34 0.25 5.21
N SER A 110 -14.57 1.03 6.26
CA SER A 110 -15.68 1.99 6.32
C SER A 110 -15.63 3.09 5.26
N ASP A 111 -14.44 3.44 4.78
CA ASP A 111 -14.17 4.47 3.79
C ASP A 111 -13.87 3.91 2.39
N VAL A 112 -13.88 2.58 2.25
CA VAL A 112 -13.66 1.88 0.98
C VAL A 112 -14.98 1.71 0.23
N VAL A 113 -14.96 2.08 -1.04
CA VAL A 113 -16.12 1.97 -1.92
C VAL A 113 -16.14 0.59 -2.56
N GLY A 114 -17.06 -0.27 -2.12
CA GLY A 114 -17.12 -1.65 -2.57
C GLY A 114 -16.05 -2.51 -1.90
N GLU A 115 -15.21 -3.16 -2.70
CA GLU A 115 -14.11 -3.99 -2.21
C GLU A 115 -12.79 -3.58 -2.86
N ALA A 116 -11.74 -3.63 -2.06
CA ALA A 116 -10.37 -3.65 -2.54
C ALA A 116 -10.03 -5.04 -3.09
N ILE A 117 -9.25 -5.09 -4.17
CA ILE A 117 -8.87 -6.34 -4.85
C ILE A 117 -7.34 -6.42 -4.91
N GLY A 118 -6.81 -7.56 -4.47
CA GLY A 118 -5.39 -7.84 -4.37
C GLY A 118 -4.94 -9.07 -5.14
N LYS A 119 -3.79 -8.97 -5.83
CA LYS A 119 -3.11 -10.13 -6.42
C LYS A 119 -1.67 -10.19 -5.94
N THR A 120 -1.31 -11.33 -5.32
CA THR A 120 0.05 -11.66 -4.88
C THR A 120 0.76 -12.50 -5.93
N GLU A 121 1.99 -12.14 -6.28
CA GLU A 121 2.90 -12.94 -7.11
C GLU A 121 4.34 -12.69 -6.62
N GLY A 122 5.04 -13.77 -6.23
CA GLY A 122 6.37 -13.65 -5.63
C GLY A 122 6.37 -12.80 -4.36
N PHE A 123 7.30 -11.84 -4.29
CA PHE A 123 7.43 -10.89 -3.19
C PHE A 123 6.49 -9.67 -3.29
N ALA A 124 5.61 -9.60 -4.30
CA ALA A 124 4.80 -8.43 -4.60
C ALA A 124 3.28 -8.69 -4.48
N LEU A 125 2.54 -7.64 -4.11
CA LEU A 125 1.09 -7.55 -4.04
C LEU A 125 0.73 -6.26 -4.72
N ASN A 126 -0.17 -6.36 -5.69
CA ASN A 126 -0.87 -5.20 -6.20
C ASN A 126 -2.29 -5.17 -5.63
N TRP A 127 -2.61 -4.07 -4.96
CA TRP A 127 -3.83 -3.83 -4.19
C TRP A 127 -4.55 -2.61 -4.74
N ARG A 128 -5.77 -2.79 -5.24
CA ARG A 128 -6.53 -1.75 -5.94
C ARG A 128 -7.86 -1.49 -5.29
N TYR A 129 -8.16 -0.22 -5.03
CA TYR A 129 -9.38 0.17 -4.34
C TYR A 129 -9.76 1.62 -4.60
N GLN A 130 -10.99 1.98 -4.22
CA GLN A 130 -11.47 3.35 -4.22
C GLN A 130 -11.82 3.76 -2.80
N LEU A 131 -11.50 5.02 -2.47
CA LEU A 131 -11.68 5.58 -1.15
C LEU A 131 -12.41 6.91 -1.24
N ASP A 132 -13.35 7.12 -0.33
CA ASP A 132 -14.03 8.39 -0.13
C ASP A 132 -13.25 9.22 0.91
N LEU A 133 -12.40 10.14 0.41
CA LEU A 133 -11.48 10.94 1.22
C LEU A 133 -12.20 12.19 1.72
N ALA A 134 -12.33 12.34 3.03
CA ALA A 134 -12.79 13.59 3.65
C ALA A 134 -11.68 14.64 3.61
N LEU A 135 -11.97 15.78 2.98
CA LEU A 135 -11.10 16.95 2.93
C LEU A 135 -11.31 17.85 4.18
N PRO A 136 -10.35 18.73 4.50
CA PRO A 136 -10.46 19.62 5.67
C PRO A 136 -11.65 20.59 5.63
N ASP A 137 -12.16 20.90 4.45
CA ASP A 137 -13.34 21.75 4.23
C ASP A 137 -14.68 20.99 4.37
N GLY A 138 -14.64 19.67 4.60
CA GLY A 138 -15.80 18.81 4.77
C GLY A 138 -16.28 18.14 3.47
N ASP A 139 -15.68 18.47 2.33
CA ASP A 139 -15.99 17.79 1.07
C ASP A 139 -15.45 16.36 1.08
N VAL A 140 -16.20 15.44 0.45
CA VAL A 140 -15.77 14.05 0.28
C VAL A 140 -15.40 13.83 -1.18
N VAL A 141 -14.15 13.42 -1.41
CA VAL A 141 -13.60 13.19 -2.74
C VAL A 141 -13.29 11.72 -2.91
N ARG A 142 -13.99 11.10 -3.86
CA ARG A 142 -13.64 9.75 -4.32
C ARG A 142 -12.33 9.77 -5.11
N VAL A 143 -11.37 8.95 -4.68
CA VAL A 143 -10.07 8.72 -5.31
C VAL A 143 -9.83 7.23 -5.50
N SER A 144 -8.97 6.88 -6.45
CA SER A 144 -8.53 5.51 -6.72
C SER A 144 -7.08 5.35 -6.26
N PHE A 145 -6.81 4.21 -5.63
CA PHE A 145 -5.49 3.80 -5.19
C PHE A 145 -5.02 2.60 -6.03
N ASP A 146 -3.82 2.69 -6.58
CA ASP A 146 -3.07 1.55 -7.12
C ASP A 146 -1.85 1.33 -6.23
N ASP A 147 -1.98 0.40 -5.29
CA ASP A 147 -1.03 0.17 -4.22
C ASP A 147 -0.16 -1.05 -4.50
N TRP A 148 1.13 -0.83 -4.55
CA TRP A 148 2.13 -1.87 -4.64
C TRP A 148 2.83 -2.01 -3.32
N MET A 149 2.72 -3.21 -2.75
CA MET A 149 3.60 -3.55 -1.66
C MET A 149 4.60 -4.63 -2.09
N TYR A 150 5.76 -4.57 -1.47
CA TYR A 150 6.94 -5.35 -1.80
C TYR A 150 7.56 -5.85 -0.51
N LEU A 151 7.52 -7.16 -0.33
CA LEU A 151 8.12 -7.83 0.81
C LEU A 151 9.64 -7.79 0.66
N LEU A 152 10.33 -7.19 1.62
CA LEU A 152 11.79 -7.10 1.62
C LEU A 152 12.41 -8.31 2.32
N ASP A 153 11.84 -8.68 3.46
CA ASP A 153 12.21 -9.84 4.27
C ASP A 153 10.99 -10.29 5.10
N GLU A 154 11.19 -11.21 6.05
CA GLU A 154 10.10 -11.75 6.87
C GLU A 154 9.36 -10.65 7.66
N ASP A 155 10.05 -9.62 8.12
CA ASP A 155 9.52 -8.59 9.02
C ASP A 155 9.29 -7.24 8.36
N ARG A 156 9.75 -7.03 7.12
CA ARG A 156 9.80 -5.71 6.48
C ARG A 156 9.18 -5.68 5.09
N LEU A 157 8.43 -4.61 4.84
CA LEU A 157 7.73 -4.38 3.58
C LEU A 157 7.76 -2.89 3.21
N ILE A 158 7.86 -2.60 1.92
CA ILE A 158 7.62 -1.26 1.37
C ILE A 158 6.26 -1.26 0.70
N ASN A 159 5.48 -0.22 0.95
CA ASN A 159 4.23 0.06 0.30
C ASN A 159 4.34 1.38 -0.46
N ARG A 160 3.94 1.39 -1.73
CA ARG A 160 3.89 2.54 -2.61
C ARG A 160 2.54 2.56 -3.31
N ALA A 161 1.73 3.54 -2.97
CA ALA A 161 0.40 3.72 -3.52
C ALA A 161 0.30 4.98 -4.36
N GLU A 162 -0.12 4.82 -5.62
CA GLU A 162 -0.44 5.94 -6.49
C GLU A 162 -1.90 6.35 -6.30
N ILE A 163 -2.13 7.65 -6.07
CA ILE A 163 -3.47 8.22 -5.91
C ILE A 163 -3.89 8.89 -7.21
N SER A 164 -5.09 8.58 -7.68
CA SER A 164 -5.66 9.23 -8.87
C SER A 164 -7.14 9.55 -8.72
N LYS A 165 -7.61 10.52 -9.51
CA LYS A 165 -9.03 10.85 -9.65
C LYS A 165 -9.37 10.99 -11.12
N PHE A 166 -10.35 10.23 -11.59
CA PHE A 166 -10.73 10.18 -13.02
C PHE A 166 -9.53 9.92 -13.96
N GLY A 167 -8.57 9.10 -13.52
CA GLY A 167 -7.35 8.79 -14.27
C GLY A 167 -6.26 9.86 -14.20
N ILE A 168 -6.48 10.97 -13.50
CA ILE A 168 -5.50 12.02 -13.28
C ILE A 168 -4.73 11.72 -11.99
N HIS A 169 -3.41 11.59 -12.10
CA HIS A 169 -2.53 11.39 -10.95
C HIS A 169 -2.57 12.61 -10.01
N LEU A 170 -2.75 12.35 -8.72
CA LEU A 170 -2.84 13.37 -7.67
C LEU A 170 -1.59 13.40 -6.78
N GLY A 171 -0.95 12.26 -6.59
CA GLY A 171 0.20 12.11 -5.69
C GLY A 171 0.45 10.65 -5.34
N GLU A 172 1.34 10.43 -4.37
CA GLU A 172 1.72 9.09 -3.92
C GLU A 172 1.74 9.01 -2.39
N VAL A 173 1.54 7.80 -1.88
CA VAL A 173 1.85 7.44 -0.49
C VAL A 173 2.98 6.43 -0.54
N ILE A 174 4.02 6.65 0.25
CA ILE A 174 5.11 5.68 0.43
C ILE A 174 5.25 5.42 1.92
N LEU A 175 5.24 4.15 2.33
CA LEU A 175 5.48 3.77 3.71
C LEU A 175 6.31 2.49 3.80
N TYR A 176 7.20 2.49 4.80
CA TYR A 176 7.89 1.30 5.27
C TYR A 176 7.09 0.72 6.43
N ILE A 177 6.81 -0.59 6.37
CA ILE A 177 6.07 -1.33 7.39
C ILE A 177 7.00 -2.38 8.00
N GLU A 178 7.00 -2.47 9.33
CA GLU A 178 7.80 -3.43 10.08
C GLU A 178 6.97 -4.13 11.15
N ARG A 179 7.13 -5.45 11.25
CA ARG A 179 6.55 -6.24 12.33
C ARG A 179 7.30 -5.98 13.64
N LEU A 180 6.55 -5.69 14.69
CA LEU A 180 7.10 -5.57 16.03
C LEU A 180 7.19 -6.97 16.65
N ARG A 181 8.39 -7.54 16.66
CA ARG A 181 8.64 -8.77 17.43
C ARG A 181 8.32 -8.51 18.90
N ALA A 182 7.69 -9.48 19.57
CA ALA A 182 7.62 -9.44 21.02
C ALA A 182 9.07 -9.46 21.55
N SER A 183 9.43 -8.48 22.38
CA SER A 183 10.71 -8.51 23.09
C SER A 183 10.82 -9.87 23.80
N PRO A 184 11.96 -10.58 23.69
CA PRO A 184 12.17 -11.76 24.51
C PRO A 184 11.95 -11.37 25.97
N PRO A 185 11.30 -12.21 26.79
CA PRO A 185 11.18 -11.93 28.22
C PRO A 185 12.57 -11.65 28.78
N ALA A 186 12.71 -10.56 29.53
CA ALA A 186 13.97 -10.23 30.18
C ALA A 186 14.44 -11.46 30.96
N THR A 187 15.60 -12.00 30.60
CA THR A 187 16.22 -13.11 31.34
C THR A 187 16.29 -12.68 32.81
N PRO A 188 15.71 -13.45 33.75
CA PRO A 188 15.85 -13.14 35.17
C PRO A 188 17.34 -13.05 35.47
N GLY A 189 17.79 -11.88 35.92
CA GLY A 189 19.17 -11.67 36.30
C GLY A 189 19.55 -12.74 37.32
N ASN A 190 20.51 -13.59 36.95
CA ASN A 190 21.02 -14.62 37.84
C ASN A 190 21.59 -13.90 39.08
N GLY A 191 20.89 -14.03 40.20
CA GLY A 191 21.33 -13.55 41.49
C GLY A 191 22.62 -14.27 41.87
N SER A 192 23.75 -13.67 41.50
CA SER A 192 25.05 -14.01 42.05
C SER A 192 25.05 -13.60 43.53
N ASN A 193 24.59 -14.51 44.38
CA ASN A 193 24.91 -14.53 45.80
C ASN A 193 26.44 -14.57 45.91
N LYS A 194 27.06 -13.45 46.30
CA LYS A 194 28.44 -13.47 46.75
C LYS A 194 28.44 -13.94 48.20
N GLU A 195 28.70 -15.22 48.39
CA GLU A 195 29.35 -15.68 49.61
C GLU A 195 30.75 -15.06 49.63
N THR A 196 31.06 -14.31 50.69
CA THR A 196 32.43 -14.06 51.12
C THR A 196 32.50 -14.18 52.63
N HIS A 197 33.44 -15.03 53.02
CA HIS A 197 34.09 -15.25 54.32
C HIS A 197 34.08 -14.08 55.31
#